data_AF-A0A9X3E9Q6-F1
#
_entry.id   AF-A0A9X3E9Q6-F1
#
_cell.length_a   1.000
_cell.length_b   1.000
_cell.length_c   1.000
_cell.angle_alpha   90.00
_cell.angle_beta   90.00
_cell.angle_gamma   90.00
#
_symmetry.space_group_name_H-M   'P 1'
#
loop_
_entity.id
_entity.type
_entity.pdbx_description
1 polymer ?
#
loop_
_entity_poly.entity_id
_entity_poly.type
_entity_poly.pdbx_seq_one_letter_code
_entity_poly.pdbx_strand_id
1 'polypeptide(L)' 'MAFVFDDRKRYTQSKIIDKDHLDMTSRTFHKYYTSDKDFPNPLEESGSHKVWLGRSLNYFLDKKSGR' A
#
# COMPACT_ATOMS: atom_id res chain seq x y z
N MET A 1 3.48 -4.69 -17.41
CA MET A 1 3.48 -3.60 -16.41
C MET A 1 4.64 -3.83 -15.47
N ALA A 2 5.42 -2.80 -15.15
CA ALA A 2 6.38 -2.88 -14.04
C ALA A 2 5.59 -2.54 -12.76
N PHE A 3 5.48 -3.51 -11.86
CA PHE A 3 4.79 -3.32 -10.60
C PHE A 3 5.67 -2.53 -9.61
N VAL A 4 5.05 -1.61 -8.86
CA VAL A 4 5.75 -0.83 -7.82
C VAL A 4 6.17 -1.75 -6.66
N PHE A 5 5.36 -2.76 -6.37
CA PHE A 5 5.63 -3.76 -5.34
C PHE A 5 5.86 -5.14 -5.95
N ASP A 6 6.66 -5.99 -5.30
CA ASP A 6 6.73 -7.41 -5.62
C ASP A 6 5.47 -8.09 -5.07
N ASP A 7 4.69 -8.70 -5.96
CA ASP A 7 3.38 -9.31 -5.66
C ASP A 7 3.41 -10.29 -4.48
N ARG A 8 4.53 -11.00 -4.28
CA ARG A 8 4.66 -12.04 -3.26
C ARG A 8 5.23 -11.51 -1.94
N LYS A 9 5.72 -10.28 -1.91
CA LYS A 9 6.35 -9.70 -0.71
C LYS A 9 5.34 -8.97 0.17
N ARG A 10 5.73 -8.89 1.44
CA ARG A 10 5.01 -8.21 2.51
C ARG A 10 5.66 -6.87 2.82
N TYR A 11 4.83 -5.85 2.96
CA TYR A 11 5.27 -4.47 3.12
C TYR A 11 4.63 -3.85 4.34
N THR A 12 5.46 -3.31 5.24
CA THR A 12 5.01 -2.42 6.32
C THR A 12 4.66 -1.05 5.75
N GLN A 13 3.87 -0.26 6.48
CA GLN A 13 3.60 1.13 6.10
C GLN A 13 4.90 1.91 5.78
N SER A 14 5.95 1.74 6.59
CA SER A 14 7.24 2.40 6.37
C SER A 14 7.88 2.11 5.02
N LYS A 15 7.77 0.87 4.52
CA LYS A 15 8.26 0.50 3.18
C LYS A 15 7.33 1.00 2.08
N ILE A 16 6.02 1.01 2.32
CA ILE A 16 5.06 1.48 1.31
C ILE A 16 5.28 2.96 0.99
N ILE A 17 5.56 3.76 2.01
CA ILE A 17 5.69 5.21 1.88
C ILE A 17 7.12 5.67 1.57
N ASP A 18 8.08 4.75 1.47
CA ASP A 18 9.48 5.10 1.22
C ASP A 18 9.67 5.65 -0.21
N LYS A 19 10.86 6.23 -0.45
CA LYS A 19 11.21 6.86 -1.72
C LYS A 19 11.33 5.89 -2.89
N ASP A 20 11.51 4.60 -2.61
CA ASP A 20 11.68 3.58 -3.63
C ASP A 20 10.33 2.98 -4.08
N HIS A 21 9.24 3.28 -3.35
CA HIS A 21 7.89 2.83 -3.67
C HIS A 21 6.96 4.02 -3.98
N LEU A 22 6.18 4.50 -3.02
CA LEU A 22 5.15 5.52 -3.28
C LEU A 22 5.57 6.95 -2.93
N ASP A 23 6.76 7.14 -2.37
CA ASP A 23 7.35 8.43 -1.98
C ASP A 23 6.32 9.41 -1.39
N MET A 24 5.69 9.01 -0.28
CA MET A 24 4.61 9.78 0.32
C MET A 24 4.75 9.93 1.83
N THR A 25 3.99 10.87 2.40
CA THR A 25 3.99 11.03 3.85
C THR A 25 3.10 10.00 4.53
N SER A 26 3.41 9.68 5.80
CA SER A 26 2.55 8.85 6.65
C SER A 26 1.13 9.41 6.76
N ARG A 27 0.97 10.75 6.80
CA ARG A 27 -0.34 11.42 6.81
C ARG A 27 -1.13 11.16 5.52
N THR A 28 -0.46 11.25 4.38
CA THR A 28 -1.07 10.97 3.07
C THR A 28 -1.51 9.51 2.98
N PHE A 29 -0.64 8.57 3.40
CA PHE A 29 -0.98 7.16 3.48
C PHE A 29 -2.20 6.90 4.36
N HIS A 30 -2.22 7.49 5.56
CA HIS A 30 -3.34 7.31 6.49
C HIS A 30 -4.66 7.84 5.92
N LYS A 31 -4.63 8.94 5.16
CA LYS A 31 -5.82 9.44 4.46
C LYS A 31 -6.34 8.42 3.44
N TYR A 32 -5.47 7.79 2.66
CA TYR A 32 -5.89 6.71 1.74
C TYR A 32 -6.45 5.52 2.52
N TYR A 33 -5.71 5.02 3.51
CA TYR A 33 -6.12 3.88 4.30
C TYR A 33 -7.47 4.07 5.03
N THR A 34 -7.78 5.27 5.51
CA THR A 34 -9.01 5.54 6.27
C THR A 34 -10.19 5.99 5.40
N SER A 35 -9.93 6.69 4.30
CA SER A 35 -10.97 7.36 3.52
C SER A 35 -11.24 6.69 2.16
N ASP A 36 -10.27 5.97 1.62
CA ASP A 36 -10.40 5.30 0.33
C ASP A 36 -10.87 3.85 0.54
N LYS A 37 -12.13 3.60 0.20
CA LYS A 37 -12.81 2.31 0.40
C LYS A 37 -12.16 1.18 -0.42
N ASP A 38 -11.43 1.55 -1.47
CA ASP A 38 -10.74 0.62 -2.35
C ASP A 38 -9.30 0.34 -1.89
N PHE A 39 -8.81 1.05 -0.86
CA PHE A 39 -7.48 0.80 -0.32
C PHE A 39 -7.44 -0.58 0.33
N PRO A 40 -6.39 -1.39 0.08
CA PRO A 40 -6.35 -2.75 0.58
C PRO A 40 -6.25 -2.77 2.11
N ASN A 41 -7.01 -3.67 2.72
CA ASN A 41 -6.84 -3.99 4.13
C ASN A 41 -5.47 -4.66 4.37
N PRO A 42 -4.86 -4.45 5.54
CA PRO A 42 -3.64 -5.16 5.90
C PRO A 42 -3.90 -6.67 5.99
N LEU A 43 -2.91 -7.47 5.60
CA LEU A 43 -2.87 -8.90 5.80
C LEU A 43 -2.70 -9.25 7.29
N GLU A 44 -1.93 -8.43 8.01
CA GLU A 44 -1.66 -8.58 9.44
C GLU A 44 -1.82 -7.22 10.13
N GLU A 45 -2.55 -7.20 11.24
CA GLU A 45 -2.77 -6.02 12.06
C GLU A 45 -2.60 -6.38 13.54
N SER A 46 -1.60 -5.79 14.19
CA SER A 46 -1.34 -5.92 15.62
C SER A 46 -0.97 -4.55 16.20
N GLY A 47 -1.96 -3.85 16.75
CA GLY A 47 -1.79 -2.49 17.25
C GLY A 47 -1.36 -1.53 16.14
N SER A 48 -0.19 -0.91 16.29
CA SER A 48 0.39 -0.01 15.27
C SER A 48 1.12 -0.75 14.15
N HIS A 49 1.35 -2.06 14.29
CA HIS A 49 2.01 -2.86 13.27
C HIS A 49 0.99 -3.35 12.24
N LYS A 50 1.16 -2.90 10.99
CA LYS A 50 0.31 -3.28 9.87
C LYS A 50 1.16 -3.68 8.67
N VAL A 51 0.77 -4.76 8.01
CA VAL A 51 1.48 -5.35 6.88
C VAL A 51 0.52 -5.57 5.72
N TRP A 52 0.92 -5.17 4.52
CA TRP A 52 0.16 -5.37 3.29
C TRP A 52 0.89 -6.31 2.34
N LEU A 53 0.12 -7.05 1.53
CA LEU A 53 0.66 -7.83 0.44
C LEU A 53 0.91 -6.93 -0.78
N GLY A 54 2.07 -7.05 -1.42
CA GLY A 54 2.44 -6.24 -2.58
C GLY A 54 1.41 -6.32 -3.71
N ARG A 55 0.85 -7.51 -3.96
CA ARG A 55 -0.20 -7.71 -4.98
C ARG A 55 -1.42 -6.84 -4.75
N SER A 56 -1.88 -6.71 -3.51
CA SER A 56 -3.06 -5.91 -3.17
C SER A 56 -2.80 -4.43 -3.35
N LEU A 57 -1.57 -3.97 -3.07
CA LEU A 57 -1.13 -2.60 -3.30
C LEU A 57 -1.07 -2.30 -4.81
N ASN A 58 -0.46 -3.18 -5.60
CA ASN A 58 -0.40 -3.04 -7.05
C ASN A 58 -1.80 -2.99 -7.67
N TYR A 59 -2.70 -3.89 -7.25
CA TYR A 59 -4.09 -3.89 -7.72
C TYR A 59 -4.81 -2.56 -7.44
N PHE A 60 -4.61 -1.99 -6.25
CA PHE A 60 -5.15 -0.67 -5.91
C PHE A 60 -4.57 0.43 -6.81
N LEU A 61 -3.25 0.43 -7.04
CA LEU A 61 -2.60 1.42 -7.90
C LEU A 61 -3.06 1.31 -9.35
N ASP A 62 -3.17 0.10 -9.88
CA ASP A 62 -3.67 -0.14 -11.24
C ASP A 62 -5.09 0.42 -11.39
N LYS A 63 -6.00 0.08 -10.45
CA LYS A 63 -7.37 0.60 -10.41
C LYS A 63 -7.42 2.13 -10.33
N LYS A 64 -6.58 2.74 -9.51
CA LYS A 64 -6.46 4.21 -9.37
C LYS A 64 -5.94 4.88 -10.64
N SER A 65 -5.03 4.22 -11.35
CA SER A 65 -4.44 4.73 -12.59
C SER A 65 -5.34 4.58 -13.82
N GLY A 66 -6.48 3.88 -13.68
CA GLY A 66 -7.41 3.61 -14.78
C GLY A 66 -6.90 2.56 -15.76
N ARG A 67 -6.01 1.67 -15.30
CA ARG A 67 -5.42 0.58 -16.08
C ARG A 67 -6.09 -0.76 -15.81
#